data_AF-A0A958A155-F1
#
_entry.id   AF-A0A958A155-F1
#
_cell.length_a   1.000
_cell.length_b   1.000
_cell.length_c   1.000
_cell.angle_alpha   90.00
_cell.angle_beta   90.00
_cell.angle_gamma   90.00
#
_symmetry.space_group_name_H-M   'P 1'
#
loop_
_entity.id
_entity.type
_entity.pdbx_description
1 polymer ?
#
loop_
_entity_poly.entity_id
_entity_poly.type
_entity_poly.pdbx_seq_one_letter_code
_entity_poly.pdbx_strand_id
1 'polypeptide(L)'
;MDVLTIVLIVLLIGVTIGLVGAPLWQPAAANTALEDIERPGQTLEELEAQYRATLAAIKDLNFDHEMGKVSTEDYQSLLAKSKLEAARIRQAIDRLSSAEIVEQEQALDAEIETLVAQLRQGSEPAEALLHEVDAEIEALKSLPPGLPTTEGRTCPHCGAALRADDKFCSSCGQAMPEPAAELADHCSHCGYTYEPGDAFCAHCGTPLTEAAIQNYENAKI
;
A
#
# COMPACT_ATOMS: atom_id res chain seq x y z
N MET A 1 37.57 86.12 -6.23
CA MET A 1 36.65 84.97 -6.36
C MET A 1 35.33 85.40 -5.76
N ASP A 2 34.28 85.47 -6.58
CA ASP A 2 32.99 85.99 -6.14
C ASP A 2 32.35 85.03 -5.15
N VAL A 3 31.71 85.55 -4.10
CA VAL A 3 31.03 84.73 -3.07
C VAL A 3 30.05 83.74 -3.72
N LEU A 4 29.41 84.14 -4.83
CA LEU A 4 28.54 83.29 -5.65
C LEU A 4 29.27 82.07 -6.24
N THR A 5 30.51 82.24 -6.71
CA THR A 5 31.32 81.14 -7.26
C THR A 5 31.69 80.13 -6.18
N ILE A 6 32.00 80.59 -4.97
CA ILE A 6 32.34 79.72 -3.84
C ILE A 6 31.12 78.90 -3.41
N VAL A 7 29.94 79.51 -3.33
CA VAL A 7 28.69 78.81 -2.97
C VAL A 7 28.33 77.73 -3.99
N LEU A 8 28.49 78.00 -5.29
CA LEU A 8 28.24 77.03 -6.35
C LEU A 8 29.18 75.81 -6.28
N ILE A 9 30.47 76.05 -6.00
CA ILE A 9 31.45 74.98 -5.87
C ILE A 9 31.13 74.08 -4.67
N VAL A 10 30.78 74.66 -3.52
CA VAL A 10 30.40 73.89 -2.33
C VAL A 10 29.14 73.06 -2.56
N LEU A 11 28.14 73.61 -3.26
CA LEU A 11 26.93 72.87 -3.64
C LEU A 11 27.24 71.67 -4.55
N LEU A 12 28.09 71.86 -5.56
CA LEU A 12 28.51 70.79 -6.47
C LEU A 12 29.28 69.69 -5.72
N ILE A 13 30.17 70.06 -4.79
CA ILE A 13 30.89 69.09 -3.95
C ILE A 13 29.92 68.33 -3.04
N GLY A 14 28.95 69.02 -2.42
CA GLY A 14 27.92 68.37 -1.60
C GLY A 14 27.06 67.38 -2.38
N VAL A 15 26.63 67.76 -3.60
CA VAL A 15 25.84 66.89 -4.49
C VAL A 15 26.66 65.68 -4.94
N THR A 16 27.93 65.87 -5.32
CA THR A 16 28.79 64.76 -5.75
C THR A 16 29.10 63.80 -4.59
N ILE A 17 29.40 64.31 -3.39
CA ILE A 17 29.58 63.49 -2.19
C ILE A 17 28.28 62.77 -1.83
N GLY A 18 27.12 63.42 -1.95
CA GLY A 18 25.81 62.80 -1.74
C GLY A 18 25.53 61.68 -2.74
N LEU A 19 25.85 61.88 -4.02
CA LEU A 19 25.66 60.88 -5.09
C LEU A 19 26.57 59.67 -4.91
N VAL A 20 27.84 59.89 -4.49
CA VAL A 20 28.82 58.82 -4.25
C VAL A 20 28.64 58.16 -2.88
N GLY A 21 28.16 58.90 -1.88
CA GLY A 21 27.90 58.42 -0.52
C GLY A 21 26.53 57.75 -0.35
N ALA A 22 25.54 58.07 -1.19
CA ALA A 22 24.24 57.42 -1.22
C ALA A 22 24.32 55.87 -1.29
N PRO A 23 25.13 55.25 -2.17
CA PRO A 23 25.26 53.80 -2.20
C PRO A 23 25.97 53.20 -0.96
N LEU A 24 26.70 53.99 -0.19
CA LEU A 24 27.35 53.55 1.06
C LEU A 24 26.42 53.65 2.28
N TRP A 25 25.38 54.49 2.22
CA TRP A 25 24.37 54.62 3.28
C TRP A 25 23.11 53.80 3.05
N GLN A 26 22.96 53.15 1.90
CA GLN A 26 21.98 52.10 1.75
C GLN A 26 22.48 50.88 2.55
N PRO A 27 21.84 50.52 3.68
CA PRO A 27 22.20 49.28 4.37
C PRO A 27 21.91 48.15 3.40
N ALA A 28 22.97 47.56 2.85
CA ALA A 28 22.95 46.34 2.08
C ALA A 28 21.63 46.13 1.30
N ALA A 29 21.46 46.85 0.20
CA ALA A 29 20.97 46.19 -0.99
C ALA A 29 22.03 45.17 -1.46
N ALA A 30 22.37 44.21 -0.59
CA ALA A 30 23.14 43.01 -0.90
C ALA A 30 22.26 42.00 -1.66
N ASN A 31 21.16 42.47 -2.24
CA ASN A 31 20.16 41.65 -2.93
C ASN A 31 20.28 41.76 -4.46
N THR A 32 20.97 42.76 -5.02
CA THR A 32 21.08 42.93 -6.48
C THR A 32 22.23 42.14 -7.11
N ALA A 33 23.13 41.56 -6.30
CA ALA A 33 24.10 40.54 -6.76
C ALA A 33 23.63 39.11 -6.45
N LEU A 34 22.41 38.95 -5.91
CA LEU A 34 21.73 37.67 -5.65
C LEU A 34 20.58 37.40 -6.65
N GLU A 35 20.31 38.33 -7.57
CA GLU A 35 19.23 38.21 -8.58
C GLU A 35 19.59 37.36 -9.81
N ASP A 36 20.82 36.84 -9.94
CA ASP A 36 21.22 36.08 -11.14
C ASP A 36 20.92 34.56 -11.05
N ILE A 37 20.23 34.11 -10.00
CA ILE A 37 19.79 32.70 -9.87
C ILE A 37 18.26 32.56 -9.95
N GLU A 38 17.50 33.66 -10.03
CA GLU A 38 16.06 33.62 -10.32
C GLU A 38 15.82 34.01 -11.78
N ARG A 39 16.37 33.23 -12.72
CA ARG A 39 15.83 33.20 -14.07
C ARG A 39 14.48 32.48 -14.01
N PRO A 40 13.34 33.14 -14.31
CA PRO A 40 12.06 32.47 -14.34
C PRO A 40 12.07 31.42 -15.47
N GLY A 41 12.19 30.14 -15.10
CA GLY A 41 12.19 29.02 -16.06
C GLY A 41 13.25 27.94 -15.87
N GLN A 42 14.04 27.93 -14.78
CA GLN A 42 14.98 26.82 -14.54
C GLN A 42 14.24 25.52 -14.18
N THR A 43 14.62 24.43 -14.85
CA THR A 43 14.05 23.09 -14.64
C THR A 43 14.70 22.39 -13.44
N LEU A 44 14.00 21.44 -12.80
CA LEU A 44 14.56 20.65 -11.69
C LEU A 44 15.91 20.01 -12.06
N GLU A 45 16.02 19.46 -13.28
CA GLU A 45 17.24 18.86 -13.82
C GLU A 45 18.41 19.86 -13.92
N GLU A 46 18.14 21.10 -14.33
CA GLU A 46 19.15 22.15 -14.42
C GLU A 46 19.69 22.52 -13.03
N LEU A 47 18.81 22.66 -12.03
CA LEU A 47 19.23 22.91 -10.65
C LEU A 47 20.04 21.75 -10.07
N GLU A 48 19.66 20.50 -10.36
CA GLU A 48 20.44 19.34 -9.94
C GLU A 48 21.84 19.32 -10.57
N ALA A 49 21.94 19.66 -11.86
CA ALA A 49 23.22 19.79 -12.55
C ALA A 49 24.08 20.90 -11.93
N GLN A 50 23.48 22.05 -11.63
CA GLN A 50 24.15 23.16 -10.96
C GLN A 50 24.65 22.76 -9.56
N TYR A 51 23.81 22.09 -8.77
CA TYR A 51 24.19 21.58 -7.45
C TYR A 51 25.39 20.62 -7.53
N ARG A 52 25.37 19.67 -8.48
CA ARG A 52 26.48 18.74 -8.72
C ARG A 52 27.76 19.48 -9.10
N ALA A 53 27.67 20.51 -9.94
CA ALA A 53 28.81 21.35 -10.30
C ALA A 53 29.38 22.11 -9.09
N THR A 54 28.54 22.71 -8.25
CA THR A 54 29.00 23.39 -7.02
C THR A 54 29.68 22.41 -6.06
N LEU A 55 29.16 21.19 -5.92
CA LEU A 55 29.81 20.16 -5.10
C LEU A 55 31.16 19.71 -5.67
N ALA A 56 31.29 19.63 -7.00
CA ALA A 56 32.57 19.35 -7.64
C ALA A 56 33.58 20.48 -7.35
N ALA A 57 33.16 21.75 -7.48
CA ALA A 57 34.00 22.89 -7.18
C ALA A 57 34.48 22.91 -5.71
N ILE A 58 33.62 22.52 -4.76
CA ILE A 58 34.02 22.38 -3.34
C ILE A 58 35.09 21.29 -3.18
N LYS A 59 34.96 20.16 -3.88
CA LYS A 59 35.95 19.07 -3.83
C LYS A 59 37.30 19.52 -4.39
N ASP A 60 37.28 20.20 -5.53
CA ASP A 60 38.49 20.71 -6.18
C ASP A 60 39.18 21.76 -5.28
N LEU A 61 38.40 22.66 -4.67
CA LEU A 61 38.92 23.65 -3.70
C LEU A 61 39.57 22.97 -2.49
N ASN A 62 38.98 21.88 -1.98
CA ASN A 62 39.56 21.11 -0.88
C ASN A 62 40.89 20.47 -1.28
N PHE A 63 40.95 19.88 -2.46
CA PHE A 63 42.17 19.31 -3.01
C PHE A 63 43.26 20.37 -3.18
N ASP A 64 42.93 21.55 -3.70
CA ASP A 64 43.90 22.63 -3.89
C ASP A 64 44.45 23.17 -2.57
N HIS A 65 43.64 23.22 -1.50
CA HIS A 65 44.11 23.54 -0.15
C HIS A 65 45.02 22.45 0.41
N GLU A 66 44.65 21.17 0.26
CA GLU A 66 45.50 20.04 0.67
C GLU A 66 46.86 20.02 -0.05
N MET A 67 46.87 20.45 -1.31
CA MET A 67 48.10 20.59 -2.11
C MET A 67 48.86 21.90 -1.84
N GLY A 68 48.38 22.74 -0.92
CA GLY A 68 49.01 24.00 -0.54
C GLY A 68 48.98 25.09 -1.61
N LYS A 69 48.12 24.96 -2.64
CA LYS A 69 47.97 25.98 -3.70
C LYS A 69 47.19 27.21 -3.24
N VAL A 70 46.40 27.07 -2.18
CA VAL A 70 45.50 28.10 -1.64
C VAL A 70 45.77 28.27 -0.15
N SER A 71 45.75 29.52 0.34
CA SER A 71 45.93 29.80 1.76
C SER A 71 44.75 29.29 2.59
N THR A 72 44.96 28.99 3.88
CA THR A 72 43.87 28.53 4.76
C THR A 72 42.77 29.58 4.94
N GLU A 73 43.12 30.87 4.95
CA GLU A 73 42.17 31.97 5.08
C GLU A 73 41.28 32.09 3.83
N ASP A 74 41.89 32.04 2.64
CA ASP A 74 41.16 32.04 1.36
C ASP A 74 40.29 30.79 1.20
N TYR A 75 40.82 29.62 1.57
CA TYR A 75 40.07 28.36 1.55
C TYR A 75 38.81 28.46 2.42
N GLN A 76 38.92 28.95 3.66
CA GLN A 76 37.76 29.08 4.55
C GLN A 76 36.70 30.03 3.99
N SER A 77 37.12 31.17 3.45
CA SER A 77 36.23 32.16 2.83
C SER A 77 35.48 31.59 1.60
N LEU A 78 36.23 30.97 0.67
CA LEU A 78 35.65 30.37 -0.54
C LEU A 78 34.75 29.18 -0.21
N LEU A 79 35.17 28.32 0.72
CA LEU A 79 34.38 27.18 1.15
C LEU A 79 33.05 27.62 1.77
N ALA A 80 33.05 28.65 2.63
CA ALA A 80 31.84 29.18 3.22
C ALA A 80 30.87 29.71 2.14
N LYS A 81 31.40 30.43 1.14
CA LYS A 81 30.62 30.93 0.01
C LYS A 81 30.00 29.80 -0.82
N SER A 82 30.81 28.81 -1.24
CA SER A 82 30.33 27.69 -2.06
C SER A 82 29.36 26.78 -1.30
N LYS A 83 29.54 26.60 0.01
CA LYS A 83 28.56 25.86 0.85
C LYS A 83 27.23 26.59 0.91
N LEU A 84 27.24 27.90 1.08
CA LEU A 84 26.03 28.71 1.10
C LEU A 84 25.30 28.64 -0.25
N GLU A 85 26.04 28.69 -1.35
CA GLU A 85 25.48 28.52 -2.70
C GLU A 85 24.83 27.14 -2.87
N ALA A 86 25.53 26.05 -2.51
CA ALA A 86 24.99 24.70 -2.57
C ALA A 86 23.72 24.53 -1.73
N ALA A 87 23.66 25.13 -0.53
CA ALA A 87 22.49 25.10 0.33
C ALA A 87 21.28 25.80 -0.30
N ARG A 88 21.48 26.93 -0.99
CA ARG A 88 20.41 27.64 -1.70
C ARG A 88 19.86 26.82 -2.86
N ILE A 89 20.74 26.25 -3.68
CA ILE A 89 20.31 25.40 -4.81
C ILE A 89 19.53 24.20 -4.28
N ARG A 90 19.98 23.58 -3.17
CA ARG A 90 19.27 22.47 -2.55
C ARG A 90 17.86 22.85 -2.09
N GLN A 91 17.72 24.01 -1.46
CA GLN A 91 16.40 24.51 -1.03
C GLN A 91 15.46 24.73 -2.23
N ALA A 92 15.99 25.22 -3.36
CA ALA A 92 15.21 25.41 -4.58
C ALA A 92 14.78 24.07 -5.20
N ILE A 93 15.67 23.07 -5.24
CA ILE A 93 15.36 21.68 -5.64
C ILE A 93 14.23 21.12 -4.77
N ASP A 94 14.35 21.22 -3.44
CA ASP A 94 13.35 20.66 -2.52
C ASP A 94 11.96 21.30 -2.76
N ARG A 95 11.90 22.62 -3.02
CA ARG A 95 10.65 23.30 -3.38
C ARG A 95 10.05 22.78 -4.69
N LEU A 96 10.83 22.72 -5.77
CA LEU A 96 10.34 22.24 -7.07
C LEU A 96 9.90 20.78 -7.00
N SER A 97 10.72 19.92 -6.40
CA SER A 97 10.38 18.50 -6.21
C SER A 97 9.10 18.33 -5.40
N SER A 98 8.89 19.13 -4.34
CA SER A 98 7.65 19.09 -3.57
C SER A 98 6.42 19.55 -4.37
N ALA A 99 6.57 20.54 -5.26
CA ALA A 99 5.48 21.00 -6.12
C ALA A 99 5.11 19.93 -7.16
N GLU A 100 6.11 19.33 -7.82
CA GLU A 100 5.90 18.22 -8.75
C GLU A 100 5.21 17.02 -8.09
N ILE A 101 5.60 16.65 -6.87
CA ILE A 101 4.95 15.57 -6.11
C ILE A 101 3.48 15.90 -5.86
N VAL A 102 3.16 17.11 -5.38
CA VAL A 102 1.76 17.52 -5.12
C VAL A 102 0.93 17.52 -6.40
N GLU A 103 1.47 18.04 -7.50
CA GLU A 103 0.77 18.02 -8.80
C GLU A 103 0.53 16.60 -9.30
N GLN A 104 1.53 15.72 -9.14
CA GLN A 104 1.42 14.32 -9.54
C GLN A 104 0.42 13.55 -8.67
N GLU A 105 0.41 13.78 -7.37
CA GLU A 105 -0.58 13.19 -6.44
C GLU A 105 -2.00 13.62 -6.82
N GLN A 106 -2.22 14.92 -7.08
CA GLN A 106 -3.53 15.43 -7.50
C GLN A 106 -3.99 14.83 -8.83
N ALA A 107 -3.08 14.69 -9.80
CA ALA A 107 -3.38 14.06 -11.08
C ALA A 107 -3.73 12.58 -10.92
N LEU A 108 -3.00 11.87 -10.05
CA LEU A 108 -3.23 10.46 -9.77
C LEU A 108 -4.57 10.25 -9.04
N ASP A 109 -4.89 11.08 -8.06
CA ASP A 109 -6.17 11.03 -7.35
C ASP A 109 -7.34 11.25 -8.31
N ALA A 110 -7.23 12.22 -9.22
CA ALA A 110 -8.23 12.45 -10.25
C ALA A 110 -8.38 11.24 -11.19
N GLU A 111 -7.27 10.63 -11.60
CA GLU A 111 -7.30 9.40 -12.42
C GLU A 111 -7.98 8.24 -11.67
N ILE A 112 -7.65 8.03 -10.39
CA ILE A 112 -8.28 7.02 -9.54
C ILE A 112 -9.79 7.24 -9.45
N GLU A 113 -10.25 8.47 -9.22
CA GLU A 113 -11.68 8.80 -9.17
C GLU A 113 -12.38 8.45 -10.48
N THR A 114 -11.76 8.75 -11.63
CA THR A 114 -12.33 8.39 -12.94
C THR A 114 -12.42 6.87 -13.12
N LEU A 115 -11.40 6.13 -12.70
CA LEU A 115 -11.34 4.68 -12.82
C LEU A 115 -12.37 4.00 -11.91
N VAL A 116 -12.54 4.51 -10.68
CA VAL A 116 -13.59 4.06 -9.74
C VAL A 116 -14.98 4.32 -10.33
N ALA A 117 -15.21 5.47 -10.96
CA ALA A 117 -16.48 5.77 -11.61
C ALA A 117 -16.78 4.80 -12.77
N GLN A 118 -15.79 4.45 -13.58
CA GLN A 118 -15.94 3.47 -14.65
C GLN A 118 -16.25 2.07 -14.11
N LEU A 119 -15.57 1.64 -13.04
CA LEU A 119 -15.82 0.34 -12.42
C LEU A 119 -17.23 0.25 -11.83
N ARG A 120 -17.75 1.32 -11.21
CA ARG A 120 -19.13 1.38 -10.72
C ARG A 120 -20.15 1.25 -11.85
N GLN A 121 -19.92 1.93 -12.98
CA GLN A 121 -20.80 1.78 -14.15
C GLN A 121 -20.73 0.36 -14.74
N GLY A 122 -19.57 -0.28 -14.66
CA GLY A 122 -19.38 -1.68 -15.05
C GLY A 122 -19.93 -2.71 -14.07
N SER A 123 -20.24 -2.32 -12.82
CA SER A 123 -20.82 -3.21 -11.80
C SER A 123 -22.35 -3.21 -11.77
N GLU A 124 -23.01 -2.25 -12.42
CA GLU A 124 -24.47 -2.20 -12.60
C GLU A 124 -25.08 -3.55 -13.08
N PRO A 125 -24.48 -4.30 -14.03
CA PRO A 125 -24.99 -5.61 -14.44
C PRO A 125 -24.89 -6.67 -13.34
N ALA A 126 -23.89 -6.57 -12.46
CA ALA A 126 -23.68 -7.52 -11.36
C ALA A 126 -24.63 -7.24 -10.19
N GLU A 127 -24.90 -5.97 -9.90
CA GLU A 127 -25.88 -5.56 -8.89
C GLU A 127 -27.31 -5.95 -9.28
N ALA A 128 -27.65 -5.83 -10.57
CA ALA A 128 -28.94 -6.29 -11.10
C ALA A 128 -29.10 -7.82 -10.99
N LEU A 129 -28.04 -8.59 -11.27
CA LEU A 129 -28.04 -10.05 -11.12
C LEU A 129 -28.20 -10.48 -9.66
N LEU A 130 -27.59 -9.78 -8.70
CA LEU A 130 -27.77 -10.05 -7.26
C LEU A 130 -29.24 -9.89 -6.85
N HIS A 131 -29.91 -8.84 -7.33
CA HIS A 131 -31.33 -8.63 -7.06
C HIS A 131 -32.24 -9.72 -7.66
N GLU A 132 -31.88 -10.25 -8.83
CA GLU A 132 -32.60 -11.37 -9.45
C GLU A 132 -32.42 -12.66 -8.65
N VAL A 133 -31.20 -12.94 -8.18
CA VAL A 133 -30.91 -14.08 -7.31
C VAL A 133 -31.65 -13.99 -5.98
N ASP A 134 -31.70 -12.81 -5.35
CA ASP A 134 -32.42 -12.61 -4.08
C ASP A 134 -33.93 -12.84 -4.23
N ALA A 135 -34.51 -12.40 -5.35
CA ALA A 135 -35.92 -12.65 -5.67
C ALA A 135 -36.20 -14.15 -5.84
N GLU A 136 -35.30 -14.89 -6.47
CA GLU A 136 -35.42 -16.33 -6.65
C GLU A 136 -35.25 -17.10 -5.33
N ILE A 137 -34.33 -16.68 -4.45
CA ILE A 137 -34.19 -17.24 -3.10
C ILE A 137 -35.48 -17.06 -2.29
N GLU A 138 -36.11 -15.89 -2.37
CA GLU A 138 -37.36 -15.63 -1.65
C GLU A 138 -38.53 -16.45 -2.21
N ALA A 139 -38.58 -16.64 -3.53
CA ALA A 139 -39.51 -17.56 -4.17
C ALA A 139 -39.30 -19.00 -3.65
N LEU A 140 -38.04 -19.44 -3.53
CA LEU A 140 -37.70 -20.77 -3.01
C LEU A 140 -38.10 -20.98 -1.54
N LYS A 141 -37.99 -19.95 -0.70
CA LYS A 141 -38.43 -20.02 0.71
C LYS A 141 -39.94 -20.18 0.86
N SER A 142 -40.71 -19.70 -0.13
CA SER A 142 -42.17 -19.81 -0.13
C SER A 142 -42.68 -21.21 -0.55
N LEU A 143 -41.79 -22.09 -1.03
CA LEU A 143 -42.17 -23.48 -1.27
C LEU A 143 -42.50 -24.17 0.07
N PRO A 144 -43.60 -24.93 0.13
CA PRO A 144 -43.93 -25.70 1.31
C PRO A 144 -42.82 -26.73 1.60
N PRO A 145 -42.31 -26.81 2.84
CA PRO A 145 -41.35 -27.84 3.19
C PRO A 145 -42.07 -29.19 3.19
N GLY A 146 -41.77 -30.02 2.19
CA GLY A 146 -42.17 -31.43 2.19
C GLY A 146 -42.56 -31.97 0.83
N LEU A 147 -41.61 -32.62 0.16
CA LEU A 147 -41.99 -33.75 -0.66
C LEU A 147 -42.54 -34.86 0.26
N PRO A 148 -43.67 -35.49 -0.08
CA PRO A 148 -44.23 -36.58 0.72
C PRO A 148 -43.31 -37.80 0.60
N THR A 149 -42.56 -38.07 1.67
CA THR A 149 -41.97 -39.39 1.89
C THR A 149 -42.71 -40.03 3.05
N THR A 150 -43.84 -40.64 2.71
CA THR A 150 -44.62 -41.51 3.58
C THR A 150 -43.81 -42.78 3.84
N GLU A 151 -43.33 -42.96 5.07
CA GLU A 151 -43.38 -44.16 5.93
C GLU A 151 -42.84 -43.73 7.30
N GLY A 152 -43.73 -43.17 8.13
CA GLY A 152 -43.37 -42.43 9.34
C GLY A 152 -42.92 -43.33 10.48
N ARG A 153 -41.69 -43.15 10.93
CA ARG A 153 -41.20 -43.60 12.24
C ARG A 153 -41.40 -42.47 13.24
N THR A 154 -41.63 -42.74 14.52
CA THR A 154 -41.72 -41.70 15.56
C THR A 154 -40.53 -41.78 16.52
N CYS A 155 -40.06 -40.62 16.96
CA CYS A 155 -38.99 -40.52 17.93
C CYS A 155 -39.46 -41.11 19.27
N PRO A 156 -38.79 -42.14 19.82
CA PRO A 156 -39.17 -42.73 21.11
C PRO A 156 -38.90 -41.80 22.30
N HIS A 157 -38.07 -40.76 22.11
CA HIS A 157 -37.71 -39.82 23.17
C HIS A 157 -38.68 -38.64 23.29
N CYS A 158 -39.16 -38.09 22.17
CA CYS A 158 -40.02 -36.89 22.17
C CYS A 158 -41.34 -37.02 21.38
N GLY A 159 -41.55 -38.12 20.66
CA GLY A 159 -42.76 -38.37 19.88
C GLY A 159 -42.83 -37.69 18.51
N ALA A 160 -41.81 -36.92 18.10
CA ALA A 160 -41.78 -36.26 16.79
C ALA A 160 -41.74 -37.27 15.62
N ALA A 161 -42.32 -36.91 14.48
CA ALA A 161 -42.24 -37.71 13.26
C ALA A 161 -40.83 -37.65 12.65
N LEU A 162 -40.30 -38.80 12.26
CA LEU A 162 -38.97 -38.99 11.67
C LEU A 162 -39.08 -39.53 10.25
N ARG A 163 -38.10 -39.16 9.41
CA ARG A 163 -37.88 -39.76 8.10
C ARG A 163 -37.21 -41.12 8.24
N ALA A 164 -37.32 -41.95 7.21
CA ALA A 164 -36.73 -43.30 7.17
C ALA A 164 -35.19 -43.30 7.35
N ASP A 165 -34.53 -42.20 7.01
CA ASP A 165 -33.05 -42.09 7.03
C ASP A 165 -32.51 -41.12 8.10
N ASP A 166 -33.39 -40.58 8.96
CA ASP A 166 -32.96 -39.65 10.02
C ASP A 166 -32.03 -40.38 11.00
N LYS A 167 -30.74 -40.01 11.01
CA LYS A 167 -29.74 -40.46 11.99
C LYS A 167 -29.91 -39.78 13.35
N PHE A 168 -30.55 -38.62 13.37
CA PHE A 168 -30.87 -37.85 14.58
C PHE A 168 -32.26 -37.25 14.46
N CYS A 169 -32.98 -37.14 15.58
CA CYS A 169 -34.25 -36.44 15.65
C CYS A 169 -34.03 -34.93 15.49
N SER A 170 -34.59 -34.33 14.44
CA SER A 170 -34.53 -32.88 14.19
C SER A 170 -35.22 -32.03 15.27
N SER A 171 -36.11 -32.63 16.07
CA SER A 171 -36.84 -31.92 17.14
C SER A 171 -36.17 -31.98 18.52
N CYS A 172 -35.43 -33.05 18.85
CA CYS A 172 -34.82 -33.19 20.18
C CYS A 172 -33.33 -33.56 20.16
N GLY A 173 -32.72 -33.72 18.98
CA GLY A 173 -31.29 -34.04 18.81
C GLY A 173 -30.89 -35.48 19.12
N GLN A 174 -31.83 -36.33 19.53
CA GLN A 174 -31.53 -37.72 19.92
C GLN A 174 -31.09 -38.54 18.69
N ALA A 175 -29.97 -39.25 18.80
CA ALA A 175 -29.52 -40.19 17.77
C ALA A 175 -30.50 -41.37 17.63
N MET A 176 -30.81 -41.74 16.39
CA MET A 176 -31.66 -42.88 16.07
C MET A 176 -30.80 -44.12 15.83
N PRO A 177 -31.22 -45.30 16.32
CA PRO A 177 -30.49 -46.54 16.06
C PRO A 177 -30.46 -46.78 14.54
N GLU A 178 -29.26 -46.89 13.98
CA GLU A 178 -29.08 -47.20 12.57
C GLU A 178 -29.70 -48.59 12.28
N PRO A 179 -30.46 -48.75 11.17
CA PRO A 179 -30.86 -50.07 10.73
C PRO A 179 -29.60 -50.88 10.46
N ALA A 180 -29.53 -52.10 11.01
CA ALA A 180 -28.38 -52.98 10.96
C ALA A 180 -27.75 -53.00 9.56
N ALA A 181 -26.52 -52.49 9.46
CA ALA A 181 -25.79 -52.33 8.22
C ALA A 181 -25.64 -53.68 7.51
N GLU A 182 -26.16 -53.77 6.29
CA GLU A 182 -25.75 -54.79 5.33
C GLU A 182 -24.25 -54.58 5.04
N LEU A 183 -23.48 -55.65 5.21
CA LEU A 183 -22.02 -55.68 5.13
C LEU A 183 -21.50 -55.03 3.84
N ALA A 184 -20.64 -54.03 3.96
CA ALA A 184 -19.86 -53.50 2.84
C ALA A 184 -18.98 -54.61 2.24
N ASP A 185 -18.84 -54.64 0.92
CA ASP A 185 -18.02 -55.61 0.16
C ASP A 185 -16.58 -55.11 -0.10
N HIS A 186 -16.20 -53.95 0.44
CA HIS A 186 -14.91 -53.29 0.17
C HIS A 186 -14.25 -52.75 1.44
N CYS A 187 -12.93 -52.90 1.52
CA CYS A 187 -12.13 -52.42 2.64
C CYS A 187 -12.13 -50.89 2.69
N SER A 188 -12.52 -50.31 3.82
CA SER A 188 -12.56 -48.84 4.01
C SER A 188 -11.18 -48.17 3.97
N HIS A 189 -10.09 -48.92 4.16
CA HIS A 189 -8.74 -48.38 4.18
C HIS A 189 -8.05 -48.37 2.82
N CYS A 190 -8.15 -49.46 2.06
CA CYS A 190 -7.47 -49.58 0.77
C CYS A 190 -8.41 -49.77 -0.43
N GLY A 191 -9.72 -49.89 -0.20
CA GLY A 191 -10.73 -50.11 -1.24
C GLY A 191 -10.78 -51.54 -1.79
N TYR A 192 -9.94 -52.47 -1.32
CA TYR A 192 -9.90 -53.84 -1.82
C TYR A 192 -11.17 -54.61 -1.45
N THR A 193 -11.77 -55.27 -2.43
CA THR A 193 -12.98 -56.09 -2.25
C THR A 193 -12.68 -57.33 -1.41
N TYR A 194 -13.56 -57.67 -0.47
CA TYR A 194 -13.40 -58.83 0.41
C TYR A 194 -14.67 -59.68 0.48
N GLU A 195 -14.56 -60.92 0.94
CA GLU A 195 -15.71 -61.81 1.06
C GLU A 195 -16.38 -61.67 2.45
N PRO A 196 -17.73 -61.69 2.52
CA PRO A 196 -18.44 -61.66 3.79
C PRO A 196 -17.94 -62.74 4.75
N GLY A 197 -17.38 -62.32 5.89
CA GLY A 197 -16.80 -63.22 6.90
C GLY A 197 -15.27 -63.09 7.04
N ASP A 198 -14.59 -62.37 6.15
CA ASP A 198 -13.18 -62.06 6.30
C ASP A 198 -12.93 -61.20 7.56
N ALA A 199 -12.06 -61.68 8.47
CA ALA A 199 -11.73 -60.93 9.69
C ALA A 199 -10.82 -59.72 9.40
N PHE A 200 -9.91 -59.85 8.43
CA PHE A 200 -8.93 -58.82 8.04
C PHE A 200 -8.80 -58.73 6.52
N CYS A 201 -8.50 -57.55 6.00
CA CYS A 201 -8.26 -57.33 4.58
C CYS A 201 -6.98 -58.05 4.13
N ALA A 202 -7.10 -58.95 3.16
CA ALA A 202 -5.96 -59.68 2.60
C ALA A 202 -4.91 -58.77 1.92
N HIS A 203 -5.32 -57.56 1.50
CA HIS A 203 -4.44 -56.62 0.80
C HIS A 203 -3.65 -55.70 1.74
N CYS A 204 -4.30 -55.12 2.76
CA CYS A 204 -3.66 -54.13 3.65
C CYS A 204 -3.65 -54.51 5.13
N GLY A 205 -4.25 -55.65 5.50
CA GLY A 205 -4.32 -56.14 6.89
C GLY A 205 -5.31 -55.41 7.80
N THR A 206 -6.07 -54.43 7.29
CA THR A 206 -7.05 -53.69 8.10
C THR A 206 -8.17 -54.62 8.56
N PRO A 207 -8.56 -54.62 9.85
CA PRO A 207 -9.68 -55.42 10.32
C PRO A 207 -11.00 -54.98 9.69
N LEU A 208 -11.86 -55.95 9.34
CA LEU A 208 -13.10 -55.72 8.58
C LEU A 208 -14.37 -56.03 9.39
N THR A 209 -14.23 -56.70 10.53
CA THR A 209 -15.35 -57.03 11.42
C THR A 209 -15.16 -56.38 12.79
N GLU A 210 -16.26 -56.09 13.48
CA GLU A 210 -16.25 -55.51 14.84
C GLU A 210 -15.33 -56.30 15.79
N ALA A 211 -15.40 -57.63 15.74
CA ALA A 211 -14.57 -58.52 16.55
C ALA A 211 -13.08 -58.42 16.20
N ALA A 212 -12.72 -58.26 14.93
CA ALA A 212 -11.33 -58.10 14.50
C ALA A 212 -10.77 -56.70 14.80
N ILE A 213 -11.61 -55.65 14.73
CA ILE A 213 -11.25 -54.28 15.08
C ILE A 213 -10.87 -54.20 16.56
N GLN A 214 -11.71 -54.73 17.44
CA GLN A 214 -11.46 -54.72 18.89
C GLN A 214 -10.17 -55.47 19.28
N ASN A 215 -9.89 -56.61 18.65
CA ASN A 215 -8.69 -57.39 18.92
C ASN A 215 -7.40 -56.69 18.46
N TYR A 216 -7.46 -55.98 17.33
CA TYR A 216 -6.32 -55.21 16.81
C TYR A 216 -5.95 -54.04 17.73
N GLU A 217 -6.93 -53.33 18.28
CA GLU A 217 -6.70 -52.24 19.24
C GLU A 217 -6.10 -52.74 20.54
N ASN A 218 -6.58 -53.87 21.05
CA ASN A 218 -6.08 -54.48 22.28
C ASN A 218 -4.63 -55.00 22.16
N ALA A 219 -4.22 -55.42 20.96
CA ALA A 219 -2.86 -55.91 20.68
C ALA A 219 -1.82 -54.80 20.45
N LYS A 220 -2.26 -53.54 20.35
CA LYS A 220 -1.39 -52.38 20.09
C LYS A 220 -0.88 -51.69 21.38
N ILE A 221 -1.25 -52.20 22.54
CA ILE A 221 -0.82 -51.75 23.89
C ILE A 221 0.28 -52.67 24.41
#